data_AF-A0A1V5KHT5-F1
#
_entry.id   AF-A0A1V5KHT5-F1
#
_cell.length_a   1.000
_cell.length_b   1.000
_cell.length_c   1.000
_cell.angle_alpha   90.00
_cell.angle_beta   90.00
_cell.angle_gamma   90.00
#
_symmetry.space_group_name_H-M   'P 1'
#
loop_
_entity.id
_entity.type
_entity.pdbx_description
1 polymer ?
#
loop_
_entity_poly.entity_id
_entity_poly.type
_entity_poly.pdbx_seq_one_letter_code
_entity_poly.pdbx_strand_id
1 'polypeptide(L)'
;MVQPLLVSFAGNDLIRADSGLWDAPAPGEQFLYTSAAAFQGLTCAAVLARTLQDATVLKQCTEKSARLRESILTRLTVGKAKVLTRSLEKRSFPELLDSSTMEAVNWGVVLPDWKSARTTLAALDSHLRISPTRGYALGRTVNAGVGEENLFVTLRMIPAMMRMKKKQEADLLWEWVMSQAAGNAEMIPEHYDQKTAACRGAYPVIGMGAAAFILAALAR
;
A
#
# COMPACT_ATOMS: atom_id res chain seq x y z
N MET A 1 -7.74 4.67 24.14
CA MET A 1 -7.81 3.80 22.95
C MET A 1 -6.60 3.95 22.01
N VAL A 2 -6.13 5.18 21.71
CA VAL A 2 -5.02 5.41 20.75
C VAL A 2 -3.60 5.27 21.31
N GLN A 3 -3.45 5.11 22.64
CA GLN A 3 -2.16 5.12 23.31
C GLN A 3 -1.10 4.17 22.72
N PRO A 4 -1.44 2.90 22.35
CA PRO A 4 -0.46 2.01 21.74
C PRO A 4 0.13 2.56 20.44
N LEU A 5 -0.68 3.23 19.60
CA LEU A 5 -0.20 3.84 18.36
C LEU A 5 0.67 5.07 18.63
N LEU A 6 0.28 5.90 19.60
CA LEU A 6 1.02 7.11 19.96
C LEU A 6 2.43 6.82 20.47
N VAL A 7 2.61 5.71 21.19
CA VAL A 7 3.93 5.30 21.68
C VAL A 7 4.78 4.61 20.63
N SER A 8 4.26 4.27 19.44
CA SER A 8 4.99 3.59 18.36
C SER A 8 5.76 4.52 17.43
N PHE A 9 5.70 5.83 17.65
CA PHE A 9 6.44 6.81 16.87
C PHE A 9 7.94 6.82 17.22
N ALA A 10 8.78 6.92 16.20
CA ALA A 10 10.20 7.21 16.32
C ALA A 10 10.45 8.73 16.45
N GLY A 11 11.69 9.11 16.76
CA GLY A 11 12.07 10.53 16.91
C GLY A 11 11.98 11.36 15.62
N ASN A 12 11.76 10.73 14.47
CA ASN A 12 11.57 11.36 13.17
C ASN A 12 10.09 11.44 12.74
N ASP A 13 9.15 11.20 13.68
CA ASP A 13 7.71 11.16 13.47
C ASP A 13 7.19 10.10 12.49
N LEU A 14 8.03 9.18 12.00
CA LEU A 14 7.58 7.93 11.37
C LEU A 14 7.25 6.89 12.44
N ILE A 15 6.54 5.83 12.05
CA ILE A 15 6.42 4.64 12.90
C ILE A 15 7.80 3.98 13.01
N ARG A 16 8.12 3.45 14.21
CA ARG A 16 9.35 2.70 14.46
C ARG A 16 9.49 1.52 13.51
N ALA A 17 10.73 1.06 13.36
CA ALA A 17 11.01 -0.11 12.55
C ALA A 17 10.20 -1.32 13.04
N ASP A 18 9.54 -2.00 12.11
CA ASP A 18 8.76 -3.20 12.34
C ASP A 18 8.95 -4.19 11.18
N SER A 19 8.21 -5.30 11.18
CA SER A 19 8.28 -6.29 10.11
C SER A 19 7.59 -5.85 8.82
N GLY A 20 6.72 -4.84 8.88
CA GLY A 20 5.89 -4.38 7.77
C GLY A 20 5.04 -5.49 7.14
N LEU A 21 4.60 -5.26 5.90
CA LEU A 21 3.89 -6.26 5.07
C LEU A 21 4.82 -7.39 4.59
N TRP A 22 6.13 -7.27 4.86
CA TRP A 22 7.17 -8.14 4.32
C TRP A 22 7.63 -9.23 5.27
N ASP A 23 7.06 -9.28 6.48
CA ASP A 23 7.56 -10.12 7.57
C ASP A 23 9.08 -9.97 7.75
N ALA A 24 9.56 -8.73 7.63
CA ALA A 24 10.98 -8.44 7.71
C ALA A 24 11.53 -8.83 9.09
N PRO A 25 12.69 -9.51 9.16
CA PRO A 25 13.27 -9.93 10.42
C PRO A 25 13.71 -8.72 11.25
N ALA A 26 13.74 -8.89 12.57
CA ALA A 26 14.20 -7.85 13.49
C ALA A 26 15.63 -7.37 13.11
N PRO A 27 15.92 -6.05 13.19
CA PRO A 27 15.09 -5.00 13.79
C PRO A 27 13.98 -4.43 12.87
N GLY A 28 13.83 -4.94 11.64
CA GLY A 28 12.84 -4.45 10.69
C GLY A 28 13.25 -3.16 9.98
N GLU A 29 12.28 -2.49 9.36
CA GLU A 29 12.48 -1.22 8.63
C GLU A 29 11.35 -0.24 8.96
N GLN A 30 11.58 1.06 8.79
CA GLN A 30 10.54 2.08 8.88
C GLN A 30 9.77 2.14 7.55
N PHE A 31 8.77 1.26 7.41
CA PHE A 31 7.98 1.13 6.19
C PHE A 31 7.01 2.30 5.96
N LEU A 32 6.85 2.66 4.68
CA LEU A 32 5.81 3.59 4.24
C LEU A 32 4.42 3.01 4.48
N TYR A 33 4.20 1.73 4.17
CA TYR A 33 2.91 1.06 4.41
C TYR A 33 2.48 1.18 5.88
N THR A 34 3.35 0.82 6.83
CA THR A 34 3.08 0.92 8.27
C THR A 34 2.77 2.36 8.68
N SER A 35 3.57 3.32 8.22
CA SER A 35 3.36 4.74 8.52
C SER A 35 2.06 5.27 7.92
N ALA A 36 1.70 4.87 6.70
CA ALA A 36 0.47 5.28 6.06
C ALA A 36 -0.77 4.63 6.74
N ALA A 37 -0.65 3.39 7.22
CA ALA A 37 -1.71 2.71 7.97
C ALA A 37 -1.94 3.41 9.32
N ALA A 38 -0.87 3.82 10.01
CA ALA A 38 -0.96 4.63 11.20
C ALA A 38 -1.62 6.00 10.96
N PHE A 39 -1.33 6.64 9.82
CA PHE A 39 -2.02 7.87 9.40
C PHE A 39 -3.53 7.64 9.25
N GLN A 40 -3.94 6.57 8.57
CA GLN A 40 -5.36 6.20 8.44
C GLN A 40 -6.01 5.95 9.82
N GLY A 41 -5.33 5.21 10.70
CA GLY A 41 -5.82 4.95 12.05
C GLY A 41 -6.03 6.23 12.86
N LEU A 42 -5.07 7.15 12.84
CA LEU A 42 -5.15 8.43 13.54
C LEU A 42 -6.26 9.33 12.99
N THR A 43 -6.43 9.38 11.67
CA THR A 43 -7.49 10.20 11.05
C THR A 43 -8.87 9.64 11.36
N CYS A 44 -9.06 8.31 11.33
CA CYS A 44 -10.29 7.66 11.80
C CYS A 44 -10.56 7.92 13.30
N ALA A 45 -9.52 7.80 14.14
CA ALA A 45 -9.64 8.05 15.58
C ALA A 45 -10.00 9.52 15.87
N ALA A 46 -9.47 10.47 15.09
CA ALA A 46 -9.84 11.88 15.20
C ALA A 46 -11.32 12.11 14.86
N VAL A 47 -11.86 11.44 13.84
CA VAL A 47 -13.30 11.49 13.51
C VAL A 47 -14.14 10.95 14.67
N LEU A 48 -13.77 9.80 15.21
CA LEU A 48 -14.48 9.22 16.36
C LEU A 48 -14.41 10.14 17.60
N ALA A 49 -13.22 10.67 17.91
CA ALA A 49 -13.02 11.58 19.04
C ALA A 49 -13.87 12.86 18.90
N ARG A 50 -14.01 13.38 17.68
CA ARG A 50 -14.92 14.51 17.40
C ARG A 50 -16.36 14.15 17.71
N THR A 51 -16.84 12.99 17.26
CA THR A 51 -18.19 12.50 17.54
C THR A 51 -18.44 12.31 19.05
N LEU A 52 -17.44 11.85 19.77
CA LEU A 52 -17.49 11.65 21.23
C LEU A 52 -17.18 12.92 22.03
N GLN A 53 -16.91 14.06 21.37
CA GLN A 53 -16.50 15.32 22.00
C GLN A 53 -15.24 15.21 22.88
N ASP A 54 -14.36 14.24 22.59
CA ASP A 54 -13.06 14.10 23.25
C ASP A 54 -12.03 15.02 22.60
N ALA A 55 -11.96 16.26 23.10
CA ALA A 55 -11.07 17.29 22.57
C ALA A 55 -9.58 16.92 22.69
N THR A 56 -9.20 16.15 23.72
CA THR A 56 -7.81 15.74 23.96
C THR A 56 -7.35 14.76 22.90
N VAL A 57 -8.11 13.69 22.68
CA VAL A 57 -7.77 12.68 21.66
C VAL A 57 -7.87 13.27 20.26
N LEU A 58 -8.87 14.12 20.00
CA LEU A 58 -9.00 14.82 18.72
C LEU A 58 -7.75 15.64 18.41
N LYS A 59 -7.28 16.46 19.36
CA LYS A 59 -6.07 17.26 19.19
C LYS A 59 -4.84 16.39 18.95
N GLN A 60 -4.62 15.38 19.80
CA GLN A 60 -3.48 14.47 19.68
C GLN A 60 -3.43 13.76 18.32
N CYS A 61 -4.57 13.21 17.88
CA CYS A 61 -4.65 12.49 16.61
C CYS A 61 -4.45 13.42 15.41
N THR A 62 -5.01 14.62 15.46
CA THR A 62 -4.85 15.63 14.39
C THR A 62 -3.39 16.06 14.27
N GLU A 63 -2.74 16.41 15.38
CA GLU A 63 -1.33 16.83 15.37
C GLU A 63 -0.38 15.70 14.96
N LYS A 64 -0.63 14.47 15.43
CA LYS A 64 0.22 13.32 15.09
C LYS A 64 0.05 12.88 13.65
N SER A 65 -1.17 12.84 13.13
CA SER A 65 -1.41 12.53 11.71
C SER A 65 -0.81 13.58 10.77
N ALA A 66 -0.88 14.87 11.13
CA ALA A 66 -0.23 15.93 10.36
C ALA A 66 1.30 15.77 10.27
N ARG A 67 1.97 15.56 11.42
CA ARG A 67 3.42 15.31 11.45
C ARG A 67 3.82 14.03 10.73
N LEU A 68 3.05 12.95 10.91
CA LEU A 68 3.31 11.68 10.23
C LEU A 68 3.24 11.83 8.71
N ARG A 69 2.21 12.54 8.21
CA ARG A 69 2.07 12.84 6.78
C ARG A 69 3.27 13.64 6.27
N GLU A 70 3.69 14.67 6.99
CA GLU A 70 4.87 15.45 6.64
C GLU A 70 6.13 14.59 6.58
N SER A 71 6.35 13.73 7.58
CA SER A 71 7.49 12.81 7.61
C SER A 71 7.47 11.80 6.46
N ILE A 72 6.31 11.24 6.09
CA ILE A 72 6.20 10.37 4.92
C ILE A 72 6.61 11.15 3.65
N LEU A 73 6.06 12.35 3.44
CA LEU A 73 6.30 13.14 2.23
C LEU A 73 7.75 13.64 2.12
N THR A 74 8.43 13.85 3.24
CA THR A 74 9.80 14.37 3.27
C THR A 74 10.87 13.28 3.31
N ARG A 75 10.59 12.13 3.94
CA ARG A 75 11.59 11.08 4.22
C ARG A 75 11.41 9.80 3.42
N LEU A 76 10.17 9.47 3.02
CA LEU A 76 9.84 8.24 2.28
C LEU A 76 9.54 8.55 0.81
N THR A 77 10.31 9.49 0.25
CA THR A 77 10.27 9.87 -1.16
C THR A 77 11.67 10.07 -1.72
N VAL A 78 11.86 9.79 -3.01
CA VAL A 78 13.15 9.95 -3.70
C VAL A 78 13.02 10.82 -4.96
N GLY A 79 14.10 11.56 -5.23
CA GLY A 79 14.25 12.39 -6.43
C GLY A 79 13.34 13.64 -6.47
N LYS A 80 13.51 14.46 -7.51
CA LYS A 80 12.70 15.68 -7.72
C LYS A 80 11.21 15.40 -7.93
N ALA A 81 10.90 14.20 -8.42
CA ALA A 81 9.53 13.74 -8.64
C ALA A 81 8.84 13.25 -7.36
N LYS A 82 9.58 13.06 -6.26
CA LYS A 82 9.07 12.54 -4.99
C LYS A 82 8.37 11.19 -5.16
N VAL A 83 9.04 10.25 -5.86
CA VAL A 83 8.58 8.86 -5.97
C VAL A 83 8.58 8.24 -4.59
N LEU A 84 7.48 7.61 -4.19
CA LEU A 84 7.35 6.97 -2.87
C LEU A 84 8.30 5.77 -2.76
N THR A 85 8.91 5.61 -1.60
CA THR A 85 9.84 4.51 -1.31
C THR A 85 9.22 3.51 -0.34
N ARG A 86 9.62 2.25 -0.45
CA ARG A 86 9.24 1.15 0.44
C ARG A 86 9.42 1.49 1.92
N SER A 87 10.61 1.96 2.26
CA SER A 87 11.04 2.24 3.64
C SER A 87 12.10 3.34 3.64
N LEU A 88 12.48 3.78 4.84
CA LEU A 88 13.55 4.76 5.02
C LEU A 88 14.94 4.17 4.73
N GLU A 89 15.07 2.87 4.99
CA GLU A 89 16.29 2.07 4.90
C GLU A 89 16.59 1.68 3.45
N LYS A 90 15.57 1.44 2.62
CA LYS A 90 15.75 1.04 1.22
C LYS A 90 15.89 2.24 0.29
N ARG A 91 17.10 2.45 -0.24
CA ARG A 91 17.44 3.63 -1.06
C ARG A 91 17.87 3.35 -2.50
N SER A 92 18.16 2.10 -2.83
CA SER A 92 18.64 1.73 -4.17
C SER A 92 17.48 1.56 -5.14
N PHE A 93 17.49 2.28 -6.25
CA PHE A 93 16.51 2.08 -7.31
C PHE A 93 16.93 0.89 -8.20
N PRO A 94 16.01 -0.01 -8.61
CA PRO A 94 14.56 -0.01 -8.34
C PRO A 94 14.13 -0.83 -7.10
N GLU A 95 15.06 -1.33 -6.27
CA GLU A 95 14.73 -2.12 -5.06
C GLU A 95 13.94 -1.34 -4.00
N LEU A 96 14.01 -0.02 -4.02
CA LEU A 96 13.23 0.86 -3.16
C LEU A 96 11.75 0.91 -3.52
N LEU A 97 11.35 0.36 -4.66
CA LEU A 97 9.95 0.36 -5.11
C LEU A 97 9.18 -0.76 -4.42
N ASP A 98 7.94 -0.46 -4.09
CA ASP A 98 7.02 -1.38 -3.43
C ASP A 98 5.58 -0.99 -3.78
N SER A 99 4.80 -1.93 -4.29
CA SER A 99 3.44 -1.67 -4.76
C SER A 99 2.48 -1.30 -3.62
N SER A 100 2.78 -1.70 -2.37
CA SER A 100 2.01 -1.29 -1.18
C SER A 100 2.12 0.20 -0.89
N THR A 101 3.08 0.92 -1.48
CA THR A 101 3.19 2.39 -1.34
C THR A 101 1.98 3.14 -1.88
N MET A 102 1.19 2.52 -2.77
CA MET A 102 -0.04 3.11 -3.30
C MET A 102 -1.17 3.15 -2.27
N GLU A 103 -1.03 2.48 -1.12
CA GLU A 103 -1.92 2.72 0.01
C GLU A 103 -1.85 4.17 0.51
N ALA A 104 -0.73 4.88 0.31
CA ALA A 104 -0.65 6.31 0.61
C ALA A 104 -1.65 7.14 -0.20
N VAL A 105 -2.03 6.70 -1.41
CA VAL A 105 -3.11 7.31 -2.20
C VAL A 105 -4.48 6.89 -1.67
N ASN A 106 -4.65 5.59 -1.38
CA ASN A 106 -5.92 5.06 -0.86
C ASN A 106 -6.33 5.70 0.48
N TRP A 107 -5.35 6.00 1.34
CA TRP A 107 -5.54 6.57 2.67
C TRP A 107 -5.32 8.10 2.70
N GLY A 108 -5.14 8.75 1.56
CA GLY A 108 -5.08 10.22 1.47
C GLY A 108 -3.83 10.87 2.06
N VAL A 109 -2.77 10.11 2.32
CA VAL A 109 -1.44 10.65 2.65
C VAL A 109 -0.92 11.47 1.46
N VAL A 110 -1.04 10.91 0.25
CA VAL A 110 -0.71 11.56 -1.02
C VAL A 110 -2.01 11.78 -1.80
N LEU A 111 -2.23 12.99 -2.32
CA LEU A 111 -3.41 13.23 -3.15
C LEU A 111 -3.23 12.60 -4.54
N PRO A 112 -4.29 12.04 -5.13
CA PRO A 112 -4.21 11.29 -6.39
C PRO A 112 -3.73 12.13 -7.59
N ASP A 113 -3.95 13.45 -7.55
CA ASP A 113 -3.54 14.40 -8.57
C ASP A 113 -2.16 15.03 -8.31
N TRP A 114 -1.43 14.59 -7.29
CA TRP A 114 -0.07 15.03 -7.05
C TRP A 114 0.92 14.38 -8.01
N LYS A 115 2.02 15.08 -8.29
CA LYS A 115 3.11 14.56 -9.11
C LYS A 115 3.68 13.26 -8.52
N SER A 116 3.85 13.20 -7.21
CA SER A 116 4.35 12.02 -6.49
C SER A 116 3.50 10.78 -6.73
N ALA A 117 2.17 10.88 -6.68
CA ALA A 117 1.26 9.75 -6.97
C ALA A 117 1.46 9.24 -8.41
N ARG A 118 1.43 10.14 -9.40
CA ARG A 118 1.59 9.78 -10.81
C ARG A 118 2.95 9.16 -11.11
N THR A 119 4.03 9.75 -10.58
CA THR A 119 5.38 9.25 -10.86
C THR A 119 5.69 7.97 -10.10
N THR A 120 5.06 7.76 -8.93
CA THR A 120 5.13 6.48 -8.23
C THR A 120 4.43 5.41 -9.06
N LEU A 121 3.17 5.62 -9.46
CA LEU A 121 2.44 4.67 -10.31
C LEU A 121 3.22 4.33 -11.59
N ALA A 122 3.77 5.32 -12.29
CA ALA A 122 4.58 5.10 -13.49
C ALA A 122 5.86 4.27 -13.21
N ALA A 123 6.50 4.47 -12.06
CA ALA A 123 7.66 3.66 -11.66
C ALA A 123 7.25 2.22 -11.34
N LEU A 124 6.12 2.02 -10.65
CA LEU A 124 5.57 0.69 -10.38
C LEU A 124 5.17 -0.02 -11.68
N ASP A 125 4.55 0.68 -12.63
CA ASP A 125 4.20 0.16 -13.96
C ASP A 125 5.44 -0.32 -14.72
N SER A 126 6.55 0.42 -14.61
CA SER A 126 7.78 0.12 -15.34
C SER A 126 8.60 -1.00 -14.72
N HIS A 127 8.47 -1.24 -13.41
CA HIS A 127 9.39 -2.11 -12.66
C HIS A 127 8.73 -3.25 -11.89
N LEU A 128 7.45 -3.16 -11.56
CA LEU A 128 6.74 -4.14 -10.73
C LEU A 128 5.44 -4.68 -11.34
N ARG A 129 4.93 -4.08 -12.43
CA ARG A 129 3.82 -4.65 -13.21
C ARG A 129 4.28 -5.94 -13.88
N ILE A 130 3.50 -7.00 -13.74
CA ILE A 130 3.82 -8.31 -14.34
C ILE A 130 3.65 -8.26 -15.85
N SER A 131 2.56 -7.67 -16.33
CA SER A 131 2.31 -7.38 -17.75
C SER A 131 1.21 -6.32 -17.88
N PRO A 132 0.96 -5.77 -19.09
CA PRO A 132 -0.12 -4.80 -19.30
C PRO A 132 -1.51 -5.30 -18.84
N THR A 133 -1.76 -6.61 -18.92
CA THR A 133 -3.04 -7.22 -18.53
C THR A 133 -3.01 -7.89 -17.16
N ARG A 134 -1.87 -7.89 -16.45
CA ARG A 134 -1.72 -8.53 -15.13
C ARG A 134 -1.43 -7.50 -14.04
N GLY A 135 -1.54 -7.95 -12.80
CA GLY A 135 -1.28 -7.15 -11.61
C GLY A 135 0.19 -6.84 -11.36
N TYR A 136 0.50 -6.66 -10.08
CA TYR A 136 1.80 -6.18 -9.61
C TYR A 136 2.43 -7.18 -8.65
N ALA A 137 3.75 -7.29 -8.73
CA ALA A 137 4.51 -7.83 -7.62
C ALA A 137 4.49 -6.86 -6.44
N LEU A 138 4.60 -7.40 -5.21
CA LEU A 138 4.75 -6.57 -4.02
C LEU A 138 6.04 -5.73 -4.10
N GLY A 139 7.14 -6.33 -4.58
CA GLY A 139 8.41 -5.66 -4.84
C GLY A 139 9.37 -6.58 -5.59
N ARG A 140 10.65 -6.19 -5.69
CA ARG A 140 11.68 -7.03 -6.31
C ARG A 140 12.20 -8.07 -5.32
N THR A 141 12.42 -9.29 -5.81
CA THR A 141 13.05 -10.36 -5.04
C THR A 141 14.55 -10.37 -5.31
N VAL A 142 15.33 -10.71 -4.28
CA VAL A 142 16.79 -10.81 -4.40
C VAL A 142 17.11 -11.89 -5.46
N ASN A 143 17.89 -11.52 -6.47
CA ASN A 143 18.37 -12.37 -7.57
C ASN A 143 17.35 -12.80 -8.66
N ALA A 144 16.04 -12.54 -8.55
CA ALA A 144 15.05 -13.06 -9.52
C ALA A 144 14.29 -12.01 -10.34
N GLY A 145 14.56 -10.72 -10.16
CA GLY A 145 13.94 -9.67 -10.97
C GLY A 145 12.65 -9.12 -10.37
N VAL A 146 11.51 -9.28 -11.05
CA VAL A 146 10.19 -8.94 -10.51
C VAL A 146 9.69 -10.11 -9.67
N GLY A 147 9.04 -9.85 -8.53
CA GLY A 147 8.45 -10.91 -7.71
C GLY A 147 7.25 -11.59 -8.37
N GLU A 148 6.66 -12.56 -7.68
CA GLU A 148 5.33 -13.09 -8.05
C GLU A 148 4.28 -11.99 -7.97
N GLU A 149 3.20 -12.15 -8.74
CA GLU A 149 2.06 -11.24 -8.67
C GLU A 149 1.40 -11.39 -7.30
N ASN A 150 1.27 -10.30 -6.54
CA ASN A 150 0.66 -10.33 -5.23
C ASN A 150 -0.77 -9.76 -5.30
N LEU A 151 -1.74 -10.56 -4.88
CA LEU A 151 -3.16 -10.24 -5.05
C LEU A 151 -3.63 -9.14 -4.11
N PHE A 152 -3.03 -9.03 -2.92
CA PHE A 152 -3.35 -7.93 -2.01
C PHE A 152 -3.04 -6.59 -2.67
N VAL A 153 -1.79 -6.36 -3.11
CA VAL A 153 -1.45 -5.08 -3.76
C VAL A 153 -2.18 -4.91 -5.08
N THR A 154 -2.37 -5.95 -5.87
CA THR A 154 -3.11 -5.86 -7.15
C THR A 154 -4.55 -5.39 -6.94
N LEU A 155 -5.27 -5.97 -6.00
CA LEU A 155 -6.63 -5.54 -5.65
C LEU A 155 -6.65 -4.14 -5.04
N ARG A 156 -5.63 -3.77 -4.25
CA ARG A 156 -5.51 -2.43 -3.66
C ARG A 156 -5.08 -1.35 -4.66
N MET A 157 -4.46 -1.71 -5.78
CA MET A 157 -4.18 -0.78 -6.88
C MET A 157 -5.46 -0.29 -7.56
N ILE A 158 -6.51 -1.11 -7.64
CA ILE A 158 -7.80 -0.75 -8.26
C ILE A 158 -8.40 0.52 -7.64
N PRO A 159 -8.68 0.60 -6.32
CA PRO A 159 -9.19 1.82 -5.71
C PRO A 159 -8.22 3.01 -5.83
N ALA A 160 -6.90 2.77 -5.79
CA ALA A 160 -5.92 3.84 -5.95
C ALA A 160 -5.99 4.44 -7.37
N MET A 161 -6.04 3.60 -8.39
CA MET A 161 -6.21 3.99 -9.79
C MET A 161 -7.55 4.69 -10.04
N MET A 162 -8.65 4.19 -9.45
CA MET A 162 -9.95 4.84 -9.52
C MET A 162 -9.88 6.28 -8.97
N ARG A 163 -9.23 6.47 -7.81
CA ARG A 163 -8.99 7.81 -7.22
C ARG A 163 -8.12 8.70 -8.12
N MET A 164 -7.19 8.11 -8.86
CA MET A 164 -6.30 8.78 -9.82
C MET A 164 -6.94 9.01 -11.19
N LYS A 165 -8.25 8.70 -11.37
CA LYS A 165 -8.97 8.79 -12.65
C LYS A 165 -8.38 7.88 -13.73
N LYS A 166 -7.84 6.75 -13.33
CA LYS A 166 -7.24 5.69 -14.16
C LYS A 166 -8.17 4.49 -14.30
N LYS A 167 -9.43 4.76 -14.67
CA LYS A 167 -10.51 3.78 -14.66
C LYS A 167 -10.24 2.61 -15.62
N GLN A 168 -9.76 2.89 -16.83
CA GLN A 168 -9.47 1.85 -17.82
C GLN A 168 -8.39 0.89 -17.31
N GLU A 169 -7.33 1.42 -16.72
CA GLU A 169 -6.25 0.61 -16.15
C GLU A 169 -6.72 -0.20 -14.93
N ALA A 170 -7.61 0.35 -14.10
CA ALA A 170 -8.22 -0.35 -12.98
C ALA A 170 -9.18 -1.46 -13.43
N ASP A 171 -9.96 -1.22 -14.48
CA ASP A 171 -10.91 -2.20 -15.03
C ASP A 171 -10.17 -3.41 -15.61
N LEU A 172 -9.02 -3.21 -16.27
CA LEU A 172 -8.16 -4.31 -16.74
C LEU A 172 -7.64 -5.19 -15.60
N LEU A 173 -7.23 -4.60 -14.47
CA LEU A 173 -6.79 -5.37 -13.30
C LEU A 173 -7.93 -6.18 -12.69
N TRP A 174 -9.11 -5.58 -12.60
CA TRP A 174 -10.30 -6.28 -12.11
C TRP A 174 -10.67 -7.46 -13.02
N GLU A 175 -10.74 -7.23 -14.33
CA GLU A 175 -11.07 -8.28 -15.30
C GLU A 175 -10.07 -9.44 -15.23
N TRP A 176 -8.78 -9.14 -15.10
CA TRP A 176 -7.75 -10.13 -14.89
C TRP A 176 -8.01 -10.98 -13.65
N VAL A 177 -8.17 -10.37 -12.46
CA VAL A 177 -8.39 -11.12 -11.21
C VAL A 177 -9.70 -11.92 -11.28
N MET A 178 -10.77 -11.36 -11.86
CA MET A 178 -12.05 -12.07 -12.00
C MET A 178 -11.98 -13.24 -12.96
N SER A 179 -11.26 -13.11 -14.07
CA SER A 179 -11.04 -14.21 -15.00
C SER A 179 -10.26 -15.36 -14.35
N GLN A 180 -9.26 -15.03 -13.52
CA GLN A 180 -8.51 -16.02 -12.78
C GLN A 180 -9.38 -16.68 -11.70
N ALA A 181 -10.13 -15.92 -10.92
CA ALA A 181 -11.02 -16.46 -9.90
C ALA A 181 -12.09 -17.40 -10.50
N ALA A 182 -12.70 -17.02 -11.63
CA ALA A 182 -13.69 -17.86 -12.33
C ALA A 182 -13.12 -19.22 -12.77
N GLY A 183 -11.84 -19.25 -13.17
CA GLY A 183 -11.13 -20.50 -13.49
C GLY A 183 -10.66 -21.30 -12.27
N ASN A 184 -10.77 -20.73 -11.07
CA ASN A 184 -10.18 -21.23 -9.83
C ASN A 184 -11.24 -21.29 -8.71
N ALA A 185 -12.39 -21.91 -8.97
CA ALA A 185 -13.47 -22.12 -7.99
C ALA A 185 -13.90 -20.84 -7.23
N GLU A 186 -13.83 -19.69 -7.89
CA GLU A 186 -14.15 -18.35 -7.33
C GLU A 186 -13.25 -17.94 -6.15
N MET A 187 -12.08 -18.55 -6.03
CA MET A 187 -11.11 -18.26 -4.97
C MET A 187 -9.98 -17.37 -5.49
N ILE A 188 -9.52 -16.48 -4.61
CA ILE A 188 -8.38 -15.58 -4.87
C ILE A 188 -7.19 -16.05 -4.02
N PRO A 189 -6.05 -16.45 -4.64
CA PRO A 189 -4.84 -16.83 -3.92
C PRO A 189 -4.11 -15.60 -3.39
N GLU A 190 -3.04 -15.85 -2.63
CA GLU A 190 -2.12 -14.81 -2.20
C GLU A 190 -1.27 -14.29 -3.35
N HIS A 191 -0.80 -15.22 -4.19
CA HIS A 191 0.05 -14.92 -5.32
C HIS A 191 -0.39 -15.66 -6.59
N TYR A 192 -0.12 -15.05 -7.75
CA TYR A 192 -0.02 -15.77 -9.02
C TYR A 192 1.43 -15.85 -9.45
N ASP A 193 1.84 -17.02 -9.94
CA ASP A 193 3.16 -17.22 -10.53
C ASP A 193 3.42 -16.19 -11.64
N GLN A 194 4.57 -15.53 -11.59
CA GLN A 194 4.91 -14.42 -12.50
C GLN A 194 4.91 -14.82 -13.99
N LYS A 195 5.11 -16.11 -14.33
CA LYS A 195 5.16 -16.57 -15.73
C LYS A 195 3.88 -17.30 -16.13
N THR A 196 3.41 -18.20 -15.28
CA THR A 196 2.33 -19.14 -15.62
C THR A 196 0.96 -18.70 -15.12
N ALA A 197 0.90 -17.71 -14.22
CA ALA A 197 -0.31 -17.30 -13.50
C ALA A 197 -0.95 -18.41 -12.64
N ALA A 198 -0.26 -19.52 -12.40
CA ALA A 198 -0.73 -20.54 -11.48
C ALA A 198 -0.87 -19.98 -10.06
N CYS A 199 -1.90 -20.41 -9.32
CA CYS A 199 -2.10 -20.04 -7.92
C CYS A 199 -0.90 -20.49 -7.07
N ARG A 200 -0.41 -19.59 -6.20
CA ARG A 200 0.70 -19.80 -5.28
C ARG A 200 0.36 -19.23 -3.89
N GLY A 201 1.05 -19.72 -2.87
CA GLY A 201 0.85 -19.29 -1.48
C GLY A 201 -0.45 -19.80 -0.87
N ALA A 202 -0.98 -19.07 0.10
CA ALA A 202 -2.25 -19.41 0.72
C ALA A 202 -3.41 -19.30 -0.28
N TYR A 203 -4.32 -20.28 -0.24
CA TYR A 203 -5.44 -20.37 -1.18
C TYR A 203 -6.65 -21.09 -0.53
N PRO A 204 -7.77 -20.38 -0.26
CA PRO A 204 -7.96 -18.94 -0.42
C PRO A 204 -7.22 -18.12 0.66
N VAL A 205 -6.90 -16.86 0.37
CA VAL A 205 -6.44 -15.92 1.42
C VAL A 205 -7.64 -15.39 2.20
N ILE A 206 -7.98 -16.08 3.29
CA ILE A 206 -9.05 -15.66 4.19
C ILE A 206 -8.62 -14.39 4.94
N GLY A 207 -9.52 -13.40 5.00
CA GLY A 207 -9.26 -12.12 5.66
C GLY A 207 -8.71 -11.07 4.71
N MET A 208 -7.38 -10.97 4.59
CA MET A 208 -6.72 -9.88 3.84
C MET A 208 -7.12 -9.88 2.35
N GLY A 209 -7.21 -11.05 1.71
CA GLY A 209 -7.65 -11.19 0.32
C GLY A 209 -9.12 -10.80 0.12
N ALA A 210 -10.01 -11.32 0.97
CA ALA A 210 -11.45 -11.03 0.90
C ALA A 210 -11.75 -9.54 1.14
N ALA A 211 -11.10 -8.90 2.12
CA ALA A 211 -11.27 -7.48 2.38
C ALA A 211 -10.76 -6.61 1.22
N ALA A 212 -9.59 -6.95 0.65
CA ALA A 212 -9.05 -6.24 -0.52
C ALA A 212 -9.99 -6.35 -1.73
N PHE A 213 -10.59 -7.53 -1.94
CA PHE A 213 -11.59 -7.74 -2.99
C PHE A 213 -12.83 -6.86 -2.80
N ILE A 214 -13.42 -6.86 -1.60
CA ILE A 214 -14.60 -6.02 -1.30
C ILE A 214 -14.29 -4.54 -1.55
N LEU A 215 -13.13 -4.06 -1.10
CA LEU A 215 -12.73 -2.66 -1.29
C LEU A 215 -12.50 -2.32 -2.77
N ALA A 216 -11.97 -3.26 -3.56
CA ALA A 216 -11.83 -3.09 -5.01
C ALA A 216 -13.20 -3.05 -5.70
N ALA A 217 -14.12 -3.94 -5.33
CA ALA A 217 -15.47 -4.01 -5.86
C ALA A 217 -16.26 -2.72 -5.57
N LEU A 218 -16.17 -2.20 -4.34
CA LEU A 218 -16.85 -0.95 -3.92
C LEU A 218 -16.30 0.31 -4.59
N ALA A 219 -15.08 0.27 -5.12
CA ALA A 219 -14.44 1.43 -5.72
C ALA A 219 -14.72 1.59 -7.23
N ARG A 220 -15.28 0.56 -7.88
CA ARG A 220 -15.63 0.55 -9.29
C ARG A 220 -16.89 1.37 -9.59
#